data_AF-A0A3D9FPZ3-F1
#
_entry.id   AF-A0A3D9FPZ3-F1
#
_cell.length_a   1.000
_cell.length_b   1.000
_cell.length_c   1.000
_cell.angle_alpha   90.00
_cell.angle_beta   90.00
_cell.angle_gamma   90.00
#
_symmetry.space_group_name_H-M   'P 1'
#
loop_
_entity.id
_entity.type
_entity.pdbx_description
1 polymer ?
#
loop_
_entity_poly.entity_id
_entity_poly.type
_entity_poly.pdbx_seq_one_letter_code
_entity_poly.pdbx_strand_id
1 'polypeptide(L)'
;MKTKKQNNSNAFEKFATNVSKAAGSTTAFIGAFLIVVAWAVSGPIFDYSETWQLVINTGTTIITFLMVFLIQKAQNKDSLAIQLKLNELVASSEYSSNSLVDIENLTEEEMVIIQKYYRRLGELAKKDESIRTSHSIAEAHDQHERKDKNRSSKKNSKKPTSTARNTAKK
;
A
#
# COMPACT_ATOMS: atom_id res chain seq x y z
N MET A 1 -18.92 -2.79 -44.22
CA MET A 1 -18.10 -4.01 -43.99
C MET A 1 -18.45 -4.54 -42.60
N LYS A 2 -19.10 -5.70 -42.49
CA LYS A 2 -19.67 -6.22 -41.23
C LYS A 2 -18.57 -6.76 -40.31
N THR A 3 -18.33 -6.12 -39.17
CA THR A 3 -17.38 -6.58 -38.14
C THR A 3 -18.00 -7.68 -37.29
N LYS A 4 -17.93 -8.92 -37.78
CA LYS A 4 -18.27 -10.13 -37.05
C LYS A 4 -17.05 -10.60 -36.25
N LYS A 5 -16.78 -9.99 -35.09
CA LYS A 5 -15.69 -10.44 -34.20
C LYS A 5 -15.94 -10.01 -32.75
N GLN A 6 -16.76 -10.75 -32.01
CA GLN A 6 -16.75 -10.77 -30.54
C GLN A 6 -17.76 -11.81 -30.05
N ASN A 7 -17.29 -13.04 -29.83
CA ASN A 7 -18.03 -14.03 -29.04
C ASN A 7 -17.07 -15.03 -28.36
N ASN A 8 -15.84 -15.19 -28.87
CA ASN A 8 -14.86 -16.13 -28.33
C ASN A 8 -14.24 -15.66 -27.00
N SER A 9 -14.10 -14.36 -26.76
CA SER A 9 -13.55 -13.82 -25.50
C SER A 9 -14.48 -14.16 -24.32
N ASN A 10 -15.79 -13.96 -24.50
CA ASN A 10 -16.79 -14.23 -23.48
C ASN A 10 -16.91 -15.74 -23.16
N ALA A 11 -16.74 -16.62 -24.16
CA ALA A 11 -16.79 -18.06 -23.96
C ALA A 11 -15.56 -18.59 -23.23
N PHE A 12 -14.36 -18.17 -23.63
CA PHE A 12 -13.11 -18.53 -22.95
C PHE A 12 -13.07 -17.98 -21.52
N GLU A 13 -13.56 -16.76 -21.30
CA GLU A 13 -13.61 -16.15 -19.97
C GLU A 13 -14.59 -16.86 -19.04
N LYS A 14 -15.77 -17.25 -19.54
CA LYS A 14 -16.71 -18.09 -18.78
C LYS A 14 -16.14 -19.47 -18.47
N PHE A 15 -15.47 -20.09 -19.43
CA PHE A 15 -14.79 -21.38 -19.24
C PHE A 15 -13.69 -21.26 -18.17
N ALA A 16 -12.78 -20.30 -18.31
CA ALA A 16 -11.70 -20.07 -17.35
C ALA A 16 -12.25 -19.79 -15.94
N THR A 17 -13.27 -18.93 -15.82
CA THR A 17 -13.92 -18.64 -14.53
C THR A 17 -14.56 -19.88 -13.91
N ASN A 18 -15.27 -20.69 -14.71
CA ASN A 18 -15.87 -21.92 -14.22
C ASN A 18 -14.82 -22.97 -13.82
N VAL A 19 -13.76 -23.12 -14.61
CA VAL A 19 -12.67 -24.06 -14.30
C VAL A 19 -11.93 -23.61 -13.04
N SER A 20 -11.62 -22.32 -12.88
CA SER A 20 -11.00 -21.80 -11.66
C SER A 20 -11.88 -22.01 -10.43
N LYS A 21 -13.20 -21.78 -10.54
CA LYS A 21 -14.15 -22.06 -9.46
C LYS A 21 -14.25 -23.54 -9.12
N ALA A 22 -14.31 -24.39 -10.14
CA ALA A 22 -14.35 -25.83 -9.96
C ALA A 22 -13.06 -26.33 -9.30
N ALA A 23 -11.89 -25.93 -9.81
CA ALA A 23 -10.59 -26.33 -9.30
C ALA A 23 -10.35 -25.86 -7.85
N GLY A 24 -10.94 -24.74 -7.42
CA GLY A 24 -10.88 -24.26 -6.04
C GLY A 24 -11.91 -24.89 -5.08
N SER A 25 -12.83 -25.72 -5.56
CA SER A 25 -13.89 -26.31 -4.74
C SER A 25 -13.42 -27.54 -3.96
N THR A 26 -13.98 -27.74 -2.75
CA THR A 26 -13.67 -28.89 -1.89
C THR A 26 -13.97 -30.24 -2.57
N THR A 27 -15.03 -30.32 -3.37
CA THR A 27 -15.39 -31.54 -4.10
C THR A 27 -14.38 -31.90 -5.19
N ALA A 28 -13.85 -30.91 -5.91
CA ALA A 28 -12.80 -31.13 -6.89
C ALA A 28 -11.49 -31.58 -6.23
N PHE A 29 -11.15 -31.01 -5.07
CA PHE A 29 -9.99 -31.45 -4.29
C PHE A 29 -10.11 -32.92 -3.87
N ILE A 30 -11.26 -33.33 -3.32
CA ILE A 30 -11.51 -34.73 -2.94
C ILE A 30 -11.42 -35.65 -4.16
N GLY A 31 -12.00 -35.26 -5.30
CA GLY A 31 -11.91 -36.04 -6.53
C GLY A 31 -10.47 -36.19 -7.04
N ALA A 32 -9.71 -35.09 -7.07
CA ALA A 32 -8.30 -35.10 -7.46
C ALA A 32 -7.46 -35.97 -6.51
N PHE A 33 -7.71 -35.90 -5.20
CA PHE A 33 -7.04 -36.74 -4.21
C PHE A 33 -7.33 -38.22 -4.44
N LEU A 34 -8.59 -38.60 -4.69
CA LEU A 34 -8.95 -39.99 -5.00
C LEU A 34 -8.28 -40.49 -6.28
N ILE A 35 -8.15 -39.65 -7.31
CA ILE A 35 -7.43 -39.98 -8.53
C ILE A 35 -5.94 -40.26 -8.22
N VAL A 36 -5.30 -39.41 -7.41
CA VAL A 36 -3.90 -39.62 -6.99
C VAL A 36 -3.74 -40.91 -6.18
N VAL A 37 -4.67 -41.22 -5.29
CA VAL A 37 -4.67 -42.47 -4.51
C VAL A 37 -4.86 -43.68 -5.44
N ALA A 38 -5.82 -43.64 -6.35
CA ALA A 38 -6.07 -44.71 -7.31
C ALA A 38 -4.84 -44.96 -8.20
N TRP A 39 -4.19 -43.89 -8.65
CA TRP A 39 -2.92 -43.95 -9.35
C TRP A 39 -1.85 -44.64 -8.48
N ALA A 40 -1.61 -44.16 -7.25
CA ALA A 40 -0.61 -44.76 -6.36
C ALA A 40 -0.86 -46.28 -6.12
N VAL A 41 -2.11 -46.69 -5.93
CA VAL A 41 -2.50 -48.10 -5.74
C VAL A 41 -2.32 -48.94 -7.00
N SER A 42 -2.39 -48.34 -8.20
CA SER A 42 -2.08 -49.04 -9.45
C SER A 42 -0.57 -49.19 -9.70
N GLY A 43 0.29 -48.45 -8.99
CA GLY A 43 1.74 -48.50 -9.13
C GLY A 43 2.40 -49.88 -8.98
N PRO A 44 2.03 -50.71 -7.98
CA PRO A 44 2.51 -52.08 -7.83
C PRO A 44 2.18 -53.01 -9.01
N ILE A 45 1.12 -52.72 -9.79
CA ILE A 45 0.77 -53.52 -10.98
C ILE A 45 1.75 -53.23 -12.13
N PHE A 46 2.35 -52.03 -12.15
CA PHE A 46 3.28 -51.56 -13.17
C PHE A 46 4.74 -51.52 -12.69
N ASP A 47 5.04 -52.19 -11.57
CA ASP A 47 6.37 -52.24 -10.93
C ASP A 47 7.00 -50.85 -10.70
N TYR A 48 6.17 -49.81 -10.53
CA TYR A 48 6.62 -48.41 -10.49
C TYR A 48 7.58 -48.02 -11.64
N SER A 49 7.32 -48.53 -12.85
CA SER A 49 8.16 -48.31 -14.03
C SER A 49 8.44 -46.83 -14.35
N GLU A 50 9.52 -46.59 -15.08
CA GLU A 50 9.88 -45.25 -15.57
C GLU A 50 8.74 -44.61 -16.38
N THR A 51 8.04 -45.38 -17.21
CA THR A 51 6.87 -44.88 -17.97
C THR A 51 5.72 -44.50 -17.04
N TRP A 52 5.51 -45.26 -15.97
CA TRP A 52 4.48 -44.99 -14.98
C TRP A 52 4.70 -43.65 -14.26
N GLN A 53 5.92 -43.39 -13.83
CA GLN A 53 6.32 -42.12 -13.22
C GLN A 53 6.31 -40.97 -14.23
N LEU A 54 6.76 -41.21 -15.46
CA LEU A 54 6.79 -40.21 -16.52
C LEU A 54 5.38 -39.68 -16.83
N VAL A 55 4.36 -40.54 -16.85
CA VAL A 55 2.98 -40.14 -17.16
C VAL A 55 2.46 -39.12 -16.15
N ILE A 56 2.65 -39.33 -14.84
CA ILE A 56 2.14 -38.38 -13.84
C ILE A 56 2.95 -37.08 -13.81
N ASN A 57 4.29 -37.17 -13.94
CA ASN A 57 5.16 -36.01 -13.92
C ASN A 57 4.90 -35.12 -15.15
N THR A 58 4.78 -35.73 -16.33
CA THR A 58 4.49 -35.01 -17.57
C THR A 58 3.08 -34.44 -17.56
N GLY A 59 2.08 -35.22 -17.15
CA GLY A 59 0.69 -34.78 -17.09
C GLY A 59 0.49 -33.63 -16.11
N THR A 60 1.04 -33.75 -14.90
CA THR A 60 0.92 -32.70 -13.87
C THR A 60 1.62 -31.42 -14.32
N THR A 61 2.76 -31.51 -15.01
CA THR A 61 3.47 -30.34 -15.54
C THR A 61 2.62 -29.57 -16.56
N ILE A 62 1.98 -30.27 -17.50
CA ILE A 62 1.08 -29.65 -18.49
C ILE A 62 -0.13 -29.00 -17.78
N ILE A 63 -0.77 -29.72 -16.85
CA ILE A 63 -1.91 -29.21 -16.10
C ILE A 63 -1.50 -27.96 -15.31
N THR A 64 -0.36 -27.99 -14.64
CA THR A 64 0.16 -26.86 -13.85
C THR A 64 0.46 -25.66 -14.74
N PHE A 65 1.09 -25.86 -15.90
CA PHE A 65 1.35 -24.79 -16.86
C PHE A 65 0.04 -24.13 -17.32
N LEU A 66 -0.98 -24.93 -17.66
CA LEU A 66 -2.31 -24.42 -18.00
C LEU A 66 -2.98 -23.71 -16.82
N MET A 67 -2.86 -24.26 -15.61
CA MET A 67 -3.42 -23.70 -14.38
C MET A 67 -2.87 -22.29 -14.09
N VAL A 68 -1.57 -22.06 -14.31
CA VAL A 68 -0.96 -20.74 -14.13
C VAL A 68 -1.64 -19.69 -15.02
N PHE A 69 -1.86 -19.99 -16.30
CA PHE A 69 -2.58 -19.08 -17.20
C PHE A 69 -4.05 -18.89 -16.82
N LEU A 70 -4.71 -19.95 -16.35
CA LEU A 70 -6.11 -19.87 -15.89
C LEU A 70 -6.24 -18.99 -14.64
N ILE A 71 -5.34 -19.15 -13.67
CA ILE A 71 -5.29 -18.33 -12.46
C ILE A 71 -5.01 -16.87 -12.83
N GLN A 72 -4.00 -16.60 -13.67
CA GLN A 72 -3.68 -15.24 -14.12
C GLN A 72 -4.87 -14.58 -14.82
N LYS A 73 -5.61 -15.32 -15.66
CA LYS A 73 -6.80 -14.80 -16.34
C LYS A 73 -7.95 -14.52 -15.38
N ALA A 74 -8.20 -15.40 -14.41
CA ALA A 74 -9.23 -15.21 -13.39
C ALA A 74 -8.90 -14.02 -12.49
N GLN A 75 -7.65 -13.90 -12.04
CA GLN A 75 -7.18 -12.81 -11.19
C GLN A 75 -7.22 -11.45 -11.90
N ASN A 76 -6.91 -11.38 -13.20
CA ASN A 76 -6.92 -10.12 -13.94
C ASN A 76 -8.28 -9.39 -13.91
N LYS A 77 -9.40 -10.13 -13.84
CA LYS A 77 -10.75 -9.55 -13.76
C LYS A 77 -11.10 -9.09 -12.34
N ASP A 78 -10.64 -9.83 -11.34
CA ASP A 78 -10.92 -9.53 -9.93
C ASP A 78 -10.11 -8.33 -9.46
N SER A 79 -8.86 -8.19 -9.90
CA SER A 79 -8.07 -6.97 -9.67
C SER A 79 -8.81 -5.74 -10.18
N LEU A 80 -9.22 -5.70 -11.45
CA LEU A 80 -9.96 -4.57 -12.04
C LEU A 80 -11.26 -4.24 -11.27
N ALA A 81 -11.98 -5.25 -10.79
CA ALA A 81 -13.21 -5.03 -10.01
C ALA A 81 -12.92 -4.42 -8.63
N ILE A 82 -11.79 -4.76 -8.00
CA ILE A 82 -11.33 -4.13 -6.76
C ILE A 82 -10.98 -2.66 -7.01
N GLN A 83 -10.25 -2.36 -8.10
CA GLN A 83 -9.90 -0.98 -8.46
C GLN A 83 -11.15 -0.11 -8.61
N LEU A 84 -12.13 -0.57 -9.40
CA LEU A 84 -13.39 0.15 -9.62
C LEU A 84 -14.19 0.37 -8.33
N LYS A 85 -14.23 -0.61 -7.43
CA LYS A 85 -14.92 -0.47 -6.13
C LYS A 85 -14.20 0.51 -5.21
N LEU A 86 -12.87 0.49 -5.19
CA LEU A 86 -12.06 1.43 -4.41
C LEU A 86 -12.26 2.85 -4.94
N ASN A 87 -12.28 2.99 -6.27
CA ASN A 87 -12.48 4.25 -6.97
C ASN A 87 -13.82 4.88 -6.65
N GLU A 88 -14.91 4.09 -6.68
CA GLU A 88 -16.23 4.54 -6.28
C GLU A 88 -16.25 4.99 -4.80
N LEU A 89 -15.61 4.24 -3.90
CA LEU A 89 -15.57 4.57 -2.47
C LEU A 89 -14.76 5.84 -2.21
N VAL A 90 -13.62 6.01 -2.87
CA VAL A 90 -12.78 7.22 -2.82
C VAL A 90 -13.58 8.42 -3.36
N ALA A 91 -14.18 8.29 -4.56
CA ALA A 91 -15.00 9.33 -5.17
C ALA A 91 -16.23 9.71 -4.33
N SER A 92 -16.82 8.76 -3.61
CA SER A 92 -17.97 9.01 -2.70
C SER A 92 -17.60 9.73 -1.41
N SER A 93 -16.30 9.84 -1.08
CA SER A 93 -15.85 10.61 0.07
C SER A 93 -15.60 12.08 -0.34
N GLU A 94 -16.35 13.01 0.26
CA GLU A 94 -16.37 14.47 -0.03
C GLU A 94 -15.01 15.19 0.06
N TYR A 95 -13.93 14.50 0.47
CA TYR A 95 -12.59 15.08 0.68
C TYR A 95 -11.47 14.35 -0.08
N SER A 96 -11.74 13.33 -0.89
CA SER A 96 -10.67 12.69 -1.65
C SER A 96 -10.35 13.49 -2.93
N SER A 97 -9.09 13.88 -3.09
CA SER A 97 -8.62 14.35 -4.39
C SER A 97 -8.63 13.17 -5.37
N ASN A 98 -9.36 13.35 -6.46
CA ASN A 98 -9.57 12.40 -7.57
C ASN A 98 -8.26 11.82 -8.17
N SER A 99 -7.09 12.32 -7.74
CA SER A 99 -5.76 11.90 -8.17
C SER A 99 -5.31 10.51 -7.68
N LEU A 100 -5.99 9.89 -6.68
CA LEU A 100 -5.70 8.51 -6.24
C LEU A 100 -6.60 7.44 -6.88
N VAL A 101 -7.66 7.87 -7.55
CA VAL A 101 -8.70 7.02 -8.15
C VAL A 101 -8.18 6.24 -9.37
N ASP A 102 -6.92 6.40 -9.77
CA ASP A 102 -6.37 5.60 -10.88
C ASP A 102 -4.86 5.36 -10.73
N ILE A 103 -4.40 5.14 -9.49
CA ILE A 103 -2.95 5.04 -9.20
C ILE A 103 -2.26 3.88 -9.94
N GLU A 104 -3.01 2.85 -10.32
CA GLU A 104 -2.48 1.65 -10.99
C GLU A 104 -2.23 1.84 -12.49
N ASN A 105 -2.83 2.86 -13.11
CA ASN A 105 -2.58 3.23 -14.51
C ASN A 105 -1.66 4.44 -14.66
N LEU A 106 -1.19 5.03 -13.55
CA LEU A 106 -0.23 6.12 -13.58
C LEU A 106 1.12 5.64 -14.11
N THR A 107 1.74 6.49 -14.92
CA THR A 107 3.15 6.33 -15.24
C THR A 107 4.01 6.52 -13.99
N GLU A 108 5.22 5.98 -14.00
CA GLU A 108 6.12 6.05 -12.85
C GLU A 108 6.48 7.51 -12.47
N GLU A 109 6.53 8.38 -13.47
CA GLU A 109 6.74 9.83 -13.30
C GLU A 109 5.58 10.48 -12.54
N GLU A 110 4.34 10.15 -12.90
CA GLU A 110 3.13 10.64 -12.22
C GLU A 110 3.03 10.10 -10.78
N MET A 111 3.43 8.85 -10.56
CA MET A 111 3.46 8.24 -9.23
C MET A 111 4.42 8.98 -8.28
N VAL A 112 5.59 9.40 -8.77
CA VAL A 112 6.54 10.21 -7.99
C VAL A 112 5.94 11.58 -7.63
N ILE A 113 5.16 12.19 -8.53
CA ILE A 113 4.50 13.49 -8.28
C ILE A 113 3.44 13.34 -7.19
N ILE A 114 2.58 12.32 -7.28
CA ILE A 114 1.55 12.01 -6.29
C ILE A 114 2.20 11.73 -4.92
N GLN A 115 3.26 10.93 -4.88
CA GLN A 115 3.98 10.62 -3.64
C GLN A 115 4.56 11.89 -2.99
N LYS A 116 5.15 12.79 -3.77
CA LYS A 116 5.67 14.08 -3.27
C LYS A 116 4.55 14.96 -2.71
N TYR A 117 3.40 15.02 -3.38
CA TYR A 117 2.24 15.79 -2.94
C TYR A 117 1.71 15.29 -1.59
N TYR A 118 1.46 13.98 -1.45
CA TYR A 118 0.96 13.40 -0.20
C TYR A 118 1.98 13.44 0.94
N ARG A 119 3.27 13.26 0.64
CA ARG A 119 4.35 13.47 1.62
C ARG A 119 4.33 14.90 2.15
N ARG A 120 4.15 15.88 1.26
CA ARG A 120 4.09 17.30 1.65
C ARG A 120 2.85 17.61 2.48
N LEU A 121 1.70 17.05 2.14
CA LEU A 121 0.48 17.13 2.95
C LEU A 121 0.69 16.55 4.36
N GLY A 122 1.32 15.38 4.47
CA GLY A 122 1.65 14.76 5.76
C GLY A 122 2.59 15.61 6.60
N GLU A 123 3.58 16.26 5.98
CA GLU A 123 4.47 17.22 6.67
C GLU A 123 3.71 18.44 7.18
N LEU A 124 2.78 18.99 6.38
CA LEU A 124 1.95 20.11 6.78
C LEU A 124 1.01 19.75 7.94
N ALA A 125 0.37 18.57 7.88
CA ALA A 125 -0.50 18.08 8.95
C ALA A 125 0.27 17.87 10.27
N LYS A 126 1.48 17.28 10.22
CA LYS A 126 2.36 17.15 11.40
C LYS A 126 2.77 18.51 11.97
N LYS A 127 3.00 19.50 11.09
CA LYS A 127 3.36 20.85 11.50
C LYS A 127 2.18 21.54 12.18
N ASP A 128 0.96 21.40 11.67
CA ASP A 128 -0.25 21.92 12.29
C ASP A 128 -0.56 21.23 13.63
N GLU A 129 -0.29 19.93 13.76
CA GLU A 129 -0.38 19.21 15.04
C GLU A 129 0.64 19.78 16.03
N SER A 130 1.88 20.04 15.60
CA SER A 130 2.91 20.66 16.45
C SER A 130 2.59 22.11 16.86
N ILE A 131 1.80 22.85 16.07
CA ILE A 131 1.31 24.19 16.41
C ILE A 131 0.15 24.13 17.43
N ARG A 132 -0.63 23.04 17.44
CA ARG A 132 -1.67 22.79 18.45
C ARG A 132 -1.13 22.25 19.77
N THR A 133 0.10 21.75 19.80
CA THR A 133 0.82 21.44 21.05
C THR A 133 1.25 22.74 21.72
N SER A 134 0.31 23.39 22.39
CA SER A 134 0.61 24.51 23.29
C SER A 134 1.60 23.99 24.32
N HIS A 135 2.83 24.52 24.32
CA HIS A 135 3.77 24.38 25.43
C HIS A 135 2.98 24.57 26.73
N SER A 136 3.13 23.65 27.70
CA SER A 136 2.28 23.70 28.90
C SER A 136 2.35 25.12 29.51
N ILE A 137 1.26 25.63 30.04
CA ILE A 137 1.22 26.98 30.64
C ILE A 137 2.36 27.19 31.66
N ALA A 138 2.80 26.10 32.32
CA ALA A 138 3.94 26.09 33.22
C ALA A 138 5.28 26.40 32.52
N GLU A 139 5.50 25.92 31.29
CA GLU A 139 6.71 26.19 30.50
C GLU A 139 6.73 27.64 29.97
N ALA A 140 5.56 28.18 29.61
CA ALA A 140 5.42 29.58 29.21
C ALA A 140 5.71 30.55 30.38
N HIS A 141 5.28 30.23 31.60
CA HIS A 141 5.59 30.99 32.82
C HIS A 141 7.09 30.96 33.14
N ASP A 142 7.72 29.79 33.07
CA ASP A 142 9.16 29.63 33.31
C ASP A 142 10.01 30.47 32.34
N GLN A 143 9.61 30.51 31.06
CA GLN A 143 10.29 31.31 30.05
C GLN A 143 10.12 32.82 30.30
N HIS A 144 8.94 33.25 30.77
CA HIS A 144 8.69 34.65 31.12
C HIS A 144 9.45 35.06 32.39
N GLU A 145 9.49 34.22 33.43
CA GLU A 145 10.27 34.47 34.64
C GLU A 145 11.76 34.56 34.35
N ARG A 146 12.30 33.68 33.49
CA ARG A 146 13.71 33.74 33.05
C ARG A 146 14.01 35.04 32.32
N LYS A 147 13.09 35.52 31.47
CA LYS A 147 13.23 36.78 30.72
C LYS A 147 13.20 38.00 31.63
N ASP A 148 12.38 37.97 32.68
CA ASP A 148 12.31 39.06 33.68
C ASP A 148 13.52 39.08 34.61
N LYS A 149 14.02 37.91 35.04
CA LYS A 149 15.29 37.80 35.79
C LYS A 149 16.49 38.32 34.99
N ASN A 150 16.54 38.06 33.68
CA ASN A 150 17.59 38.61 32.80
C ASN A 150 17.43 40.12 32.53
N ARG A 151 16.21 40.65 32.53
CA ARG A 151 15.98 42.11 32.42
C ARG A 151 16.36 42.84 33.70
N SER A 152 16.11 42.25 34.87
CA SER A 152 16.48 42.84 36.16
C SER A 152 17.99 42.80 36.41
N SER A 153 18.69 41.71 36.05
CA SER A 153 20.15 41.63 36.14
C SER A 153 20.86 42.65 35.23
N LYS A 154 20.33 42.87 34.02
CA LYS A 154 20.85 43.86 33.06
C LYS A 154 20.55 45.32 33.46
N LYS A 155 19.57 45.54 34.33
CA LYS A 155 19.24 46.86 34.90
C LYS A 155 20.11 47.18 36.12
N ASN A 156 20.47 46.17 36.92
CA ASN A 156 21.39 46.31 38.06
C ASN A 156 22.85 46.54 37.64
N SER A 157 23.27 46.07 36.47
CA SER A 157 24.63 46.34 35.95
C SER A 157 24.80 47.72 35.29
N LYS A 158 23.74 48.55 35.21
CA LYS A 158 23.75 49.84 34.50
C LYS A 158 23.47 51.09 35.36
N LYS A 159 23.47 51.01 36.70
CA LYS A 159 23.35 52.22 37.55
C LYS A 159 24.75 52.75 37.97
N PRO A 160 24.99 54.08 37.90
CA PRO A 160 26.32 54.65 37.65
C PRO A 160 27.11 54.92 38.94
N THR A 161 28.42 54.64 38.89
CA THR A 161 29.41 55.16 39.83
C THR A 161 29.66 56.64 39.48
N SER A 162 29.06 57.55 40.24
CA SER A 162 29.49 58.95 40.30
C SER A 162 29.68 59.31 41.75
N THR A 163 30.91 59.68 42.15
CA THR A 163 31.23 60.79 43.08
C THR A 163 32.74 60.91 43.29
N ALA A 164 33.22 62.17 43.30
CA ALA A 164 34.55 62.71 43.63
C ALA A 164 35.50 62.86 42.42
N ARG A 165 36.10 64.02 42.13
CA ARG A 165 36.38 65.19 42.98
C ARG A 165 36.80 66.40 42.11
N ASN A 166 36.13 67.52 42.33
CA ASN A 166 36.62 68.91 42.42
C ASN A 166 37.82 69.43 41.59
N THR A 167 37.54 70.57 40.93
CA THR A 167 38.27 71.85 40.93
C THR A 167 39.71 71.91 40.40
N ALA A 168 39.89 72.65 39.29
CA ALA A 168 40.82 73.78 39.11
C ALA A 168 40.77 74.17 37.61
N LYS A 169 40.35 75.38 37.18
CA LYS A 169 41.12 76.65 37.19
C LYS A 169 42.52 76.38 36.59
N LYS A 170 42.90 76.89 35.43
CA LYS A 170 42.85 78.27 34.95
C LYS A 170 43.38 78.29 33.52
#